data_AF-A0AAD7S243-F1
#
_entry.id   AF-A0AAD7S243-F1
#
_cell.length_a   1.000
_cell.length_b   1.000
_cell.length_c   1.000
_cell.angle_alpha   90.00
_cell.angle_beta   90.00
_cell.angle_gamma   90.00
#
_symmetry.space_group_name_H-M   'P 1'
#
loop_
_entity.id
_entity.type
_entity.pdbx_description
1 polymer ?
#
loop_
_entity_poly.entity_id
_entity_poly.type
_entity_poly.pdbx_seq_one_letter_code
_entity_poly.pdbx_strand_id
1 'polypeptide(L)'
;MSLSVVNSTLSALKACQTDVGTGMDIVTDVALDLVETEGNEEDMRKLRQMMLDCAKMDREIHYFLEAVEQITTQARQQPPEAMFTLKNQVKERFAELQGRFSDSDLQRHSKVATFNESLRKANPLAAENIAHGYG
;
A
#
# COMPACT_ATOMS: atom_id res chain seq x y z
N MET A 1 19.45 -14.31 -16.58
CA MET A 1 18.93 -12.95 -16.26
C MET A 1 20.03 -12.19 -15.56
N SER A 2 20.34 -10.96 -16.00
CA SER A 2 21.30 -10.11 -15.29
C SER A 2 20.61 -9.34 -14.14
N LEU A 3 21.38 -8.98 -13.11
CA LEU A 3 20.88 -8.15 -12.02
C LEU A 3 20.49 -6.73 -12.47
N SER A 4 20.99 -6.26 -13.62
CA SER A 4 20.60 -4.97 -14.20
C SER A 4 19.13 -4.91 -14.60
N VAL A 5 18.59 -6.00 -15.17
CA VAL A 5 17.16 -6.10 -15.52
C VAL A 5 16.30 -6.08 -14.27
N VAL A 6 16.74 -6.77 -13.20
CA VAL A 6 16.05 -6.75 -11.91
C VAL A 6 15.97 -5.32 -11.37
N ASN A 7 17.08 -4.57 -11.37
CA ASN A 7 17.10 -3.18 -10.92
C ASN A 7 16.14 -2.29 -11.74
N SER A 8 16.12 -2.43 -13.08
CA SER A 8 15.20 -1.63 -13.90
C SER A 8 13.73 -1.94 -13.60
N THR A 9 13.39 -3.21 -13.38
CA THR A 9 12.02 -3.61 -13.03
C THR A 9 11.64 -3.12 -11.64
N LEU A 10 12.56 -3.14 -10.66
CA LEU A 10 12.33 -2.57 -9.34
C LEU A 10 12.09 -1.05 -9.41
N SER A 11 12.85 -0.32 -10.21
CA SER A 11 12.62 1.12 -10.41
C SER A 11 11.24 1.39 -11.00
N ALA A 12 10.79 0.60 -11.98
CA ALA A 12 9.45 0.73 -12.55
C ALA A 12 8.36 0.42 -11.51
N LEU A 13 8.53 -0.62 -10.70
CA LEU A 13 7.60 -0.95 -9.63
C LEU A 13 7.57 0.13 -8.53
N LYS A 14 8.71 0.75 -8.22
CA LYS A 14 8.78 1.89 -7.30
C LYS A 14 8.10 3.14 -7.87
N ALA A 15 8.18 3.37 -9.18
CA ALA A 15 7.40 4.42 -9.83
C ALA A 15 5.88 4.13 -9.70
N CYS A 16 5.46 2.88 -9.94
CA CYS A 16 4.07 2.47 -9.72
C CYS A 16 3.63 2.70 -8.26
N GLN A 17 4.50 2.45 -7.27
CA GLN A 17 4.20 2.78 -5.87
C GLN A 17 3.87 4.27 -5.66
N THR A 18 4.62 5.17 -6.30
CA THR A 18 4.32 6.61 -6.29
C THR A 18 2.96 6.92 -6.93
N ASP A 19 2.61 6.22 -8.01
CA ASP A 19 1.30 6.36 -8.66
C ASP A 19 0.17 5.90 -7.73
N VAL A 20 0.36 4.83 -6.94
CA VAL A 20 -0.59 4.43 -5.89
C VAL A 20 -0.78 5.55 -4.87
N GLY A 21 0.33 6.14 -4.39
CA GLY A 21 0.29 7.27 -3.48
C GLY A 21 -0.49 8.46 -4.05
N THR A 22 -0.37 8.72 -5.36
CA THR A 22 -1.13 9.77 -6.07
C THR A 22 -2.62 9.41 -6.15
N GLY A 23 -2.94 8.15 -6.42
CA GLY A 23 -4.32 7.65 -6.39
C GLY A 23 -4.99 7.85 -5.02
N MET A 24 -4.25 7.65 -3.92
CA MET A 24 -4.75 7.91 -2.57
C MET A 24 -5.06 9.39 -2.32
N ASP A 25 -4.26 10.31 -2.88
CA ASP A 25 -4.54 11.75 -2.79
C ASP A 25 -5.83 12.09 -3.54
N ILE A 26 -5.99 11.58 -4.77
CA ILE A 26 -7.22 11.76 -5.57
C ILE A 26 -8.46 11.22 -4.84
N VAL A 27 -8.38 10.03 -4.24
CA VAL A 27 -9.49 9.45 -3.46
C VAL A 27 -9.85 10.35 -2.27
N THR A 28 -8.86 10.99 -1.66
CA THR A 28 -9.10 11.93 -0.56
C THR A 28 -9.86 13.16 -1.05
N ASP A 29 -9.41 13.76 -2.15
CA ASP A 29 -10.06 14.94 -2.73
C ASP A 29 -11.50 14.64 -3.15
N VAL A 30 -11.73 13.54 -3.88
CA VAL A 30 -13.08 13.12 -4.30
C VAL A 30 -13.99 12.83 -3.11
N ALA A 31 -13.46 12.26 -2.02
CA ALA A 31 -14.24 12.00 -0.82
C ALA A 31 -14.62 13.29 -0.08
N LEU A 32 -13.76 14.31 -0.12
CA LEU A 32 -14.07 15.63 0.44
C LEU A 32 -15.16 16.32 -0.38
N ASP A 33 -15.04 16.35 -1.71
CA ASP A 33 -16.07 16.89 -2.61
C ASP A 33 -17.42 16.19 -2.40
N LEU A 34 -17.40 14.86 -2.20
CA LEU A 34 -18.61 14.09 -1.93
C LEU A 34 -19.27 14.47 -0.60
N VAL A 35 -18.48 14.76 0.44
CA VAL A 35 -19.00 15.26 1.72
C VAL A 35 -19.60 16.66 1.56
N GLU A 36 -18.94 17.56 0.83
CA GLU A 36 -19.39 18.92 0.60
C GLU A 36 -20.70 19.01 -0.21
N THR A 37 -20.94 18.02 -1.07
CA THR A 37 -22.13 17.94 -1.93
C THR A 37 -23.28 17.12 -1.34
N GLU A 38 -23.19 16.74 -0.06
CA GLU A 38 -24.16 15.86 0.63
C GLU A 38 -24.37 14.53 -0.12
N GLY A 39 -23.27 14.00 -0.67
CA GLY A 39 -23.25 12.72 -1.37
C GLY A 39 -23.69 11.54 -0.50
N ASN A 40 -24.04 10.43 -1.16
CA ASN A 40 -24.59 9.28 -0.47
C ASN A 40 -23.51 8.48 0.30
N GLU A 41 -23.96 7.75 1.33
CA GLU A 41 -23.09 6.93 2.18
C GLU A 41 -22.45 5.74 1.46
N GLU A 42 -23.07 5.25 0.37
CA GLU A 42 -22.56 4.11 -0.39
C GLU A 42 -21.27 4.47 -1.13
N ASP A 43 -21.26 5.61 -1.81
CA ASP A 43 -20.09 6.11 -2.55
C ASP A 43 -18.96 6.50 -1.59
N MET A 44 -19.29 7.07 -0.42
CA MET A 44 -18.32 7.28 0.66
C MET A 44 -17.69 5.97 1.14
N ARG A 45 -18.47 4.89 1.25
CA ARG A 45 -17.97 3.56 1.62
C ARG A 45 -17.05 2.99 0.55
N LYS A 46 -17.39 3.14 -0.73
CA LYS A 46 -16.55 2.71 -1.86
C LYS A 46 -15.21 3.45 -1.87
N LEU A 47 -15.23 4.77 -1.68
CA LEU A 47 -14.00 5.58 -1.63
C LEU A 47 -13.12 5.18 -0.43
N ARG A 48 -13.71 4.93 0.74
CA ARG A 48 -12.99 4.39 1.90
C ARG A 48 -12.38 3.02 1.61
N GLN A 49 -13.12 2.12 0.97
CA GLN A 49 -12.58 0.81 0.58
C GLN A 49 -11.41 0.96 -0.39
N MET A 50 -11.56 1.81 -1.41
CA MET A 50 -10.49 2.09 -2.37
C MET A 50 -9.24 2.66 -1.70
N MET A 51 -9.40 3.56 -0.72
CA MET A 51 -8.28 4.06 0.09
C MET A 51 -7.54 2.93 0.83
N LEU A 52 -8.27 1.97 1.42
CA LEU A 52 -7.67 0.82 2.10
C LEU A 52 -6.98 -0.14 1.13
N ASP A 53 -7.58 -0.38 -0.03
CA ASP A 53 -7.00 -1.24 -1.08
C ASP A 53 -5.71 -0.63 -1.63
N CYS A 54 -5.68 0.70 -1.86
CA CYS A 54 -4.46 1.41 -2.24
C CYS A 54 -3.39 1.33 -1.14
N ALA A 55 -3.75 1.49 0.14
CA ALA A 55 -2.82 1.37 1.26
C ALA A 55 -2.22 -0.02 1.35
N LYS A 56 -3.02 -1.05 1.11
CA LYS A 56 -2.57 -2.44 1.07
C LYS A 56 -1.60 -2.67 -0.08
N MET A 57 -1.94 -2.17 -1.27
CA MET A 57 -1.07 -2.30 -2.45
C MET A 57 0.25 -1.56 -2.28
N ASP A 58 0.25 -0.33 -1.75
CA ASP A 58 1.47 0.42 -1.42
C ASP A 58 2.39 -0.39 -0.50
N ARG A 59 1.82 -0.95 0.58
CA ARG A 59 2.55 -1.79 1.54
C ARG A 59 3.11 -3.06 0.91
N GLU A 60 2.30 -3.77 0.11
CA GLU A 60 2.74 -5.00 -0.57
C GLU A 60 3.88 -4.71 -1.56
N ILE A 61 3.77 -3.62 -2.33
CA ILE A 61 4.86 -3.17 -3.22
C ILE A 61 6.11 -2.88 -2.40
N HIS A 62 5.99 -2.13 -1.30
CA HIS A 62 7.11 -1.81 -0.42
C HIS A 62 7.86 -3.06 0.06
N TYR A 63 7.15 -4.06 0.59
CA TYR A 63 7.78 -5.30 1.07
C TYR A 63 8.37 -6.13 -0.04
N PHE A 64 7.76 -6.14 -1.23
CA PHE A 64 8.34 -6.84 -2.37
C PHE A 64 9.64 -6.18 -2.81
N LEU A 65 9.67 -4.84 -2.91
CA LEU A 65 10.88 -4.08 -3.20
C LEU A 65 11.98 -4.37 -2.17
N GLU A 66 11.64 -4.32 -0.88
CA GLU A 66 12.57 -4.62 0.22
C GLU A 66 13.12 -6.05 0.13
N ALA A 67 12.27 -7.05 -0.09
CA ALA A 67 12.68 -8.45 -0.20
C ALA A 67 13.65 -8.66 -1.37
N VAL A 68 13.34 -8.11 -2.55
CA VAL A 68 14.23 -8.24 -3.72
C VAL A 68 15.54 -7.51 -3.50
N GLU A 69 15.52 -6.29 -2.94
CA GLU A 69 16.74 -5.51 -2.69
C GLU A 69 17.67 -6.21 -1.68
N GLN A 70 17.13 -6.72 -0.57
CA GLN A 70 17.89 -7.46 0.45
C GLN A 70 18.56 -8.70 -0.15
N ILE A 71 17.77 -9.54 -0.82
CA ILE A 71 18.24 -10.83 -1.34
C ILE A 71 19.23 -10.64 -2.51
N THR A 72 18.96 -9.70 -3.42
CA THR A 72 19.88 -9.44 -4.55
C THR A 72 21.18 -8.79 -4.11
N THR A 73 21.16 -7.98 -3.04
CA THR A 73 22.38 -7.41 -2.46
C THR A 73 23.25 -8.48 -1.80
N GLN A 74 22.64 -9.40 -1.05
CA GLN A 74 23.35 -10.55 -0.45
C GLN A 74 23.94 -11.47 -1.52
N ALA A 75 23.18 -11.78 -2.58
CA ALA A 75 23.64 -12.67 -3.64
C ALA A 75 24.85 -12.12 -4.43
N ARG A 76 25.03 -10.80 -4.51
CA ARG A 76 26.24 -10.18 -5.13
C ARG A 76 27.54 -10.54 -4.40
N GLN A 77 27.45 -10.94 -3.14
CA GLN A 77 28.58 -11.28 -2.29
C GLN A 77 28.80 -12.81 -2.19
N GLN A 78 27.96 -13.61 -2.85
CA GLN A 78 27.95 -15.06 -2.75
C GLN A 78 28.42 -15.75 -4.06
N PRO A 79 28.77 -17.05 -4.00
CA PRO A 79 29.08 -17.83 -5.19
C PRO A 79 27.92 -17.86 -6.19
N PRO A 80 28.18 -18.06 -7.50
CA PRO A 80 27.16 -18.09 -8.55
C PRO A 80 26.00 -19.06 -8.28
N GLU A 81 26.25 -20.13 -7.53
CA GLU A 81 25.27 -21.14 -7.14
C GLU A 81 24.12 -20.56 -6.29
N ALA A 82 24.37 -19.49 -5.53
CA ALA A 82 23.33 -18.79 -4.79
C ALA A 82 22.23 -18.25 -5.72
N MET A 83 22.57 -17.93 -6.99
CA MET A 83 21.62 -17.43 -7.96
C MET A 83 20.49 -18.41 -8.30
N PHE A 84 20.71 -19.73 -8.15
CA PHE A 84 19.68 -20.74 -8.42
C PHE A 84 18.56 -20.71 -7.37
N THR A 85 18.83 -20.17 -6.18
CA THR A 85 17.87 -20.13 -5.06
C THR A 85 17.25 -18.76 -4.83
N LEU A 86 17.76 -17.71 -5.49
CA LEU A 86 17.32 -16.31 -5.39
C LEU A 86 15.80 -16.14 -5.38
N LYS A 87 15.11 -16.78 -6.34
CA LYS A 87 13.65 -16.67 -6.46
C LYS A 87 12.93 -17.18 -5.21
N ASN A 88 13.38 -18.30 -4.65
CA ASN A 88 12.77 -18.90 -3.47
C ASN A 88 13.07 -18.03 -2.23
N GLN A 89 14.31 -17.55 -2.09
CA GLN A 89 14.70 -16.65 -1.02
C GLN A 89 13.89 -15.34 -1.02
N VAL A 90 13.65 -14.73 -2.19
CA VAL A 90 12.79 -13.54 -2.31
C VAL A 90 11.36 -13.86 -1.85
N LYS A 91 10.81 -15.01 -2.27
CA LYS A 91 9.44 -15.40 -1.89
C LYS A 91 9.31 -15.63 -0.39
N GLU A 92 10.25 -16.36 0.20
CA GLU A 92 10.28 -16.61 1.65
C GLU A 92 10.38 -15.30 2.41
N ARG A 93 11.32 -14.43 1.99
CA ARG A 93 11.50 -13.12 2.63
C ARG A 93 10.28 -12.22 2.51
N PHE A 94 9.65 -12.21 1.34
CA PHE A 94 8.41 -11.45 1.13
C PHE A 94 7.28 -11.96 2.03
N ALA A 95 7.10 -13.28 2.13
CA ALA A 95 6.08 -13.87 3.00
C ALA A 95 6.33 -13.57 4.48
N GLU A 96 7.60 -13.59 4.93
CA GLU A 96 7.98 -13.16 6.28
C GLU A 96 7.61 -11.69 6.54
N LEU A 97 7.93 -10.79 5.60
CA LEU A 97 7.60 -9.37 5.73
C LEU A 97 6.09 -9.14 5.76
N GLN A 98 5.33 -9.82 4.91
CA GLN A 98 3.86 -9.74 4.91
C GLN A 98 3.25 -10.27 6.22
N GLY A 99 3.78 -11.39 6.75
CA GLY A 99 3.28 -12.01 7.98
C GLY A 99 3.46 -11.18 9.25
N ARG A 100 4.29 -10.12 9.21
CA ARG A 100 4.55 -9.23 10.36
C ARG A 100 3.44 -8.21 10.59
N PHE A 101 2.54 -8.00 9.63
CA PHE A 101 1.57 -6.93 9.70
C PHE A 101 0.16 -7.40 9.33
N SER A 102 -0.78 -7.04 10.19
CA SER A 102 -2.21 -7.33 10.01
C SER A 102 -2.87 -6.28 9.12
N ASP A 103 -4.11 -6.54 8.70
CA ASP A 103 -4.93 -5.54 8.02
C ASP A 103 -5.25 -4.35 8.95
N SER A 104 -5.22 -4.54 10.27
CA SER A 104 -5.41 -3.45 11.23
C SER A 104 -4.29 -2.41 11.20
N ASP A 105 -3.09 -2.81 10.76
CA ASP A 105 -1.96 -1.90 10.57
C ASP A 105 -2.15 -0.96 9.36
N LEU A 106 -3.08 -1.28 8.43
CA LEU A 106 -3.42 -0.38 7.33
C LEU A 106 -4.03 0.94 7.83
N GLN A 107 -4.71 0.92 8.99
CA GLN A 107 -5.23 2.14 9.60
C GLN A 107 -4.12 3.10 10.07
N ARG A 108 -2.89 2.59 10.25
CA ARG A 108 -1.71 3.38 10.63
C ARG A 108 -0.96 3.93 9.42
N HIS A 109 -1.35 3.56 8.20
CA HIS A 109 -0.79 4.13 6.98
C HIS A 109 -1.06 5.64 6.96
N SER A 110 -0.01 6.44 6.74
CA SER A 110 -0.09 7.90 6.90
C SER A 110 -1.22 8.53 6.08
N LYS A 111 -1.39 8.11 4.82
CA LYS A 111 -2.47 8.62 3.96
C LYS A 111 -3.87 8.16 4.40
N VAL A 112 -4.00 6.97 4.98
CA VAL A 112 -5.29 6.49 5.52
C VAL A 112 -5.65 7.30 6.77
N ALA A 113 -4.67 7.55 7.64
CA ALA A 113 -4.86 8.40 8.82
C ALA A 113 -5.26 9.82 8.42
N THR A 114 -4.57 10.43 7.46
CA THR A 114 -4.90 11.76 6.92
C THR A 114 -6.30 11.77 6.30
N PHE A 115 -6.65 10.78 5.48
CA PHE A 115 -7.99 10.64 4.90
C PHE A 115 -9.07 10.64 5.98
N ASN A 116 -8.93 9.79 6.99
CA ASN A 116 -9.88 9.71 8.11
C ASN A 116 -9.98 11.03 8.88
N GLU A 117 -8.86 11.70 9.12
CA GLU A 117 -8.83 12.99 9.81
C GLU A 117 -9.54 14.08 8.99
N SER A 118 -9.27 14.16 7.68
CA SER A 118 -9.90 15.12 6.77
C SER A 118 -11.41 14.93 6.72
N LEU A 119 -11.89 13.69 6.61
CA LEU A 119 -13.34 13.41 6.66
C LEU A 119 -13.97 13.80 7.99
N ARG A 120 -13.30 13.53 9.12
CA ARG A 120 -13.81 13.92 10.44
C ARG A 120 -13.93 15.44 10.59
N LYS A 121 -13.03 16.20 9.97
CA LYS A 121 -13.09 17.67 9.96
C LYS A 121 -14.21 18.18 9.07
N ALA A 122 -14.42 17.57 7.90
CA ALA A 122 -15.44 17.97 6.94
C ALA A 122 -16.87 17.65 7.42
N ASN A 123 -17.07 16.50 8.07
CA ASN A 123 -18.38 16.12 8.61
C ASN A 123 -18.24 15.23 9.89
N PRO A 124 -18.27 15.85 11.09
CA PRO A 124 -18.11 15.14 12.35
C PRO A 124 -19.19 14.08 12.62
N LEU A 125 -20.42 14.30 12.13
CA LEU A 125 -21.58 13.42 12.36
C LEU A 125 -21.58 12.19 11.43
N ALA A 126 -21.09 12.32 10.19
CA ALA A 126 -20.93 11.19 9.27
C ALA A 126 -19.77 10.26 9.67
N ALA A 127 -18.74 10.79 10.34
CA ALA A 127 -17.59 10.01 10.78
C ALA A 127 -17.94 8.97 11.88
N GLU A 128 -18.90 9.25 12.75
CA GLU A 128 -19.39 8.31 13.77
C GLU A 128 -20.20 7.16 13.15
N ASN A 129 -21.07 7.43 12.18
CA ASN A 129 -21.88 6.40 11.53
C ASN A 129 -21.05 5.40 10.70
N ILE A 130 -19.92 5.85 10.13
CA ILE A 130 -19.05 5.00 9.32
C ILE A 130 -18.09 4.16 10.19
N ALA A 131 -17.75 4.62 11.40
CA ALA A 131 -16.91 3.85 12.34
C ALA A 131 -17.62 2.60 12.91
N HIS A 132 -18.96 2.61 12.93
CA HIS A 132 -19.79 1.53 13.48
C HIS A 132 -20.28 0.49 12.46
N GLY A 133 -19.91 0.62 11.17
CA GLY A 133 -20.34 -0.27 10.09
C GLY A 133 -19.58 -1.58 9.94
N TYR A 134 -18.91 -2.06 10.99
CA TYR A 134 -18.39 -3.44 11.05
C TYR A 134 -19.37 -4.30 11.86
N GLY A 135 -20.41 -4.77 11.17
CA GLY A 135 -21.33 -5.82 11.62
C GLY A 135 -21.56 -6.80 10.49
#